data_AF-A0A134BF11-F1
#
_entry.id   AF-A0A134BF11-F1
#
_cell.length_a   1.000
_cell.length_b   1.000
_cell.length_c   1.000
_cell.angle_alpha   90.00
_cell.angle_beta   90.00
_cell.angle_gamma   90.00
#
_symmetry.space_group_name_H-M   'P 1'
#
loop_
_entity.id
_entity.type
_entity.pdbx_description
1 polymer ?
#
loop_
_entity_poly.entity_id
_entity_poly.type
_entity_poly.pdbx_seq_one_letter_code
_entity_poly.pdbx_strand_id
1 'polypeptide(L)'
;MPHLDSHQSETQFRSLFEKLMLMEAKLDELLYLQRQEHELRVYPPLRAEYLDIIDVSKLLKVEQKTIYNWVSLGKIPYLKANGRLLFLRAEVDEMLRRREEW
;
A
#
# COMPACT_ATOMS: atom_id res chain seq x y z
N MET A 1 52.06 -19.00 30.93
CA MET A 1 51.65 -17.67 30.44
C MET A 1 50.83 -17.87 29.17
N PRO A 2 49.49 -17.70 29.18
CA PRO A 2 48.65 -17.98 28.04
C PRO A 2 48.58 -16.73 27.13
N HIS A 3 49.47 -16.66 26.14
CA HIS A 3 49.45 -15.59 25.12
C HIS A 3 48.74 -16.02 23.82
N LEU A 4 48.22 -17.25 23.78
CA LEU A 4 47.59 -17.82 22.58
C LEU A 4 46.11 -17.45 22.41
N ASP A 5 45.39 -17.13 23.50
CA ASP A 5 43.97 -16.73 23.43
C ASP A 5 43.76 -15.30 22.89
N SER A 6 44.79 -14.45 22.95
CA SER A 6 44.71 -13.05 22.50
C SER A 6 44.62 -12.93 20.97
N HIS A 7 45.35 -13.77 20.24
CA HIS A 7 45.35 -13.70 18.77
C HIS A 7 44.06 -14.27 18.16
N GLN A 8 43.48 -15.28 18.80
CA GLN A 8 42.21 -15.86 18.38
C GLN A 8 41.03 -14.92 18.67
N SER A 9 41.06 -14.21 19.80
CA SER A 9 40.07 -13.18 20.12
C SER A 9 40.21 -11.94 19.24
N GLU A 10 41.42 -11.52 18.87
CA GLU A 10 41.64 -10.41 17.93
C GLU A 10 41.13 -10.73 16.51
N THR A 11 41.38 -11.94 16.00
CA THR A 11 40.87 -12.37 14.69
C THR A 11 39.35 -12.50 14.68
N GLN A 12 38.76 -13.00 15.77
CA GLN A 12 37.31 -13.00 15.95
C GLN A 12 36.73 -11.58 16.00
N PHE A 13 37.37 -10.66 16.72
CA PHE A 13 36.95 -9.26 16.81
C PHE A 13 37.00 -8.58 15.44
N ARG A 14 38.09 -8.77 14.68
CA ARG A 14 38.20 -8.24 13.31
C ARG A 14 37.11 -8.79 12.40
N SER A 15 36.85 -10.10 12.45
CA SER A 15 35.78 -10.73 11.67
C SER A 15 34.39 -10.19 12.04
N LEU A 16 34.13 -9.94 13.33
CA LEU A 16 32.87 -9.34 13.78
C LEU A 16 32.74 -7.88 13.30
N PHE A 17 33.83 -7.12 13.35
CA PHE A 17 33.84 -5.74 12.88
C PHE A 17 33.60 -5.66 11.37
N GLU A 18 34.25 -6.51 10.58
CA GLU A 18 34.01 -6.61 9.13
C GLU A 18 32.54 -6.97 8.82
N LYS A 19 31.94 -7.89 9.59
CA LYS A 19 30.52 -8.25 9.45
C LYS A 19 29.59 -7.09 9.80
N LEU A 20 29.94 -6.28 10.81
CA LEU A 20 29.18 -5.09 11.19
C LEU A 20 29.22 -4.04 10.06
N MET A 21 30.40 -3.75 9.52
CA MET A 21 30.56 -2.83 8.39
C MET A 21 29.77 -3.30 7.15
N LEU A 22 29.79 -4.61 6.87
CA LEU A 22 29.00 -5.18 5.77
C LEU A 22 27.48 -5.09 6.03
N MET A 23 27.05 -5.20 7.28
CA MET A 23 25.65 -5.06 7.65
C MET A 23 25.19 -3.60 7.53
N GLU A 24 26.01 -2.65 7.97
CA GLU A 24 25.76 -1.21 7.81
C GLU A 24 25.59 -0.85 6.33
N ALA A 25 26.53 -1.27 5.46
CA ALA A 25 26.44 -1.01 4.03
C ALA A 25 25.18 -1.62 3.38
N LYS A 26 24.78 -2.82 3.79
CA LYS A 26 23.54 -3.46 3.32
C LYS A 26 22.28 -2.74 3.80
N LEU A 27 22.30 -2.20 5.02
CA LEU A 27 21.19 -1.41 5.54
C LEU A 27 21.05 -0.10 4.78
N ASP A 28 22.15 0.57 4.45
CA ASP A 28 22.13 1.77 3.61
C ASP A 28 21.61 1.47 2.20
N GLU A 29 22.02 0.35 1.60
CA GLU A 29 21.50 -0.11 0.32
C GLU A 29 19.99 -0.42 0.39
N LEU A 30 19.54 -1.11 1.43
CA LEU A 30 18.12 -1.37 1.65
C LEU A 30 17.32 -0.09 1.85
N LEU A 31 17.85 0.89 2.58
CA LEU A 31 17.20 2.20 2.77
C LEU A 31 17.11 2.98 1.46
N TYR A 32 18.15 2.90 0.63
CA TYR A 32 18.16 3.49 -0.71
C TYR A 32 17.13 2.82 -1.62
N LEU A 33 17.12 1.49 -1.67
CA LEU A 33 16.16 0.70 -2.44
C LEU A 33 14.73 0.90 -1.94
N GLN A 34 14.51 1.01 -0.63
CA GLN A 34 13.20 1.29 -0.06
C GLN A 34 12.74 2.70 -0.40
N ARG A 35 13.63 3.69 -0.43
CA ARG A 35 13.30 5.05 -0.89
C ARG A 35 12.96 5.06 -2.37
N GLN A 36 13.74 4.38 -3.20
CA GLN A 36 13.50 4.24 -4.63
C GLN A 36 12.21 3.45 -4.88
N GLU A 37 11.95 2.40 -4.12
CA GLU A 37 10.69 1.68 -4.14
C GLU A 37 9.55 2.56 -3.66
N HIS A 38 9.72 3.45 -2.69
CA HIS A 38 8.69 4.40 -2.28
C HIS A 38 8.46 5.50 -3.33
N GLU A 39 9.49 5.89 -4.07
CA GLU A 39 9.41 6.82 -5.21
C GLU A 39 8.73 6.16 -6.42
N LEU A 40 8.96 4.87 -6.65
CA LEU A 40 8.32 4.07 -7.71
C LEU A 40 6.93 3.54 -7.32
N ARG A 41 6.73 3.26 -6.03
CA ARG A 41 5.45 3.08 -5.34
C ARG A 41 4.93 4.42 -4.82
N VAL A 42 5.29 5.54 -5.45
CA VAL A 42 4.36 6.66 -5.51
C VAL A 42 3.19 6.10 -6.28
N TYR A 43 2.26 5.52 -5.51
CA TYR A 43 0.88 5.35 -5.88
C TYR A 43 0.51 6.59 -6.69
N PRO A 44 -0.09 6.44 -7.89
CA PRO A 44 -0.61 7.59 -8.60
C PRO A 44 -1.39 8.42 -7.56
N PRO A 45 -1.06 9.71 -7.38
CA PRO A 45 -1.41 10.47 -6.19
C PRO A 45 -2.90 10.38 -6.01
N LEU A 46 -3.38 9.52 -5.08
CA LEU A 46 -4.79 9.14 -4.86
C LEU A 46 -5.67 9.68 -5.99
N ARG A 47 -5.47 9.19 -7.22
CA ARG A 47 -6.38 9.59 -8.28
C ARG A 47 -7.66 8.94 -7.82
N ALA A 48 -8.63 9.77 -7.46
CA ALA A 48 -10.02 9.38 -7.36
C ALA A 48 -10.33 8.56 -8.61
N GLU A 49 -10.14 7.25 -8.54
CA GLU A 49 -10.46 6.33 -9.61
C GLU A 49 -11.97 6.37 -9.67
N TYR A 50 -12.45 7.14 -10.63
CA TYR A 50 -13.86 7.22 -10.94
C TYR A 50 -14.27 5.87 -11.50
N LEU A 51 -14.98 5.11 -10.70
CA LEU A 51 -15.56 3.83 -11.08
C LEU A 51 -16.85 4.08 -11.83
N ASP A 52 -17.13 3.27 -12.83
CA ASP A 52 -18.44 3.28 -13.46
C ASP A 52 -19.43 2.38 -12.69
N ILE A 53 -20.69 2.40 -13.10
CA ILE A 53 -21.76 1.59 -12.47
C ILE A 53 -21.41 0.09 -12.50
N ILE A 54 -20.71 -0.38 -13.53
CA ILE A 54 -20.37 -1.79 -13.72
C ILE A 54 -19.30 -2.17 -12.70
N ASP A 55 -18.26 -1.34 -12.57
CA ASP A 55 -17.16 -1.57 -11.63
C ASP A 55 -17.63 -1.49 -10.19
N VAL A 56 -18.49 -0.51 -9.86
CA VAL A 56 -19.12 -0.40 -8.54
C VAL A 56 -20.01 -1.61 -8.22
N SER A 57 -20.79 -2.09 -9.20
CA SER A 57 -21.61 -3.30 -9.06
C SER A 57 -20.76 -4.53 -8.76
N LYS A 58 -19.62 -4.70 -9.44
CA LYS A 58 -18.67 -5.78 -9.16
C LYS A 58 -18.02 -5.65 -7.79
N LEU A 59 -17.60 -4.44 -7.42
CA LEU A 59 -16.91 -4.15 -6.17
C LEU A 59 -17.80 -4.44 -4.95
N LEU A 60 -19.05 -3.96 -4.99
CA LEU A 60 -20.02 -4.15 -3.92
C LEU A 60 -20.77 -5.50 -3.99
N LYS A 61 -20.52 -6.31 -5.03
CA LYS A 61 -21.21 -7.58 -5.31
C LYS A 61 -22.73 -7.44 -5.30
N VAL A 62 -23.25 -6.37 -5.89
CA VAL A 62 -24.70 -6.12 -6.02
C VAL A 62 -25.08 -5.98 -7.49
N GLU A 63 -26.35 -6.24 -7.82
CA GLU A 63 -26.86 -6.02 -9.16
C GLU A 63 -26.84 -4.53 -9.53
N GLN A 64 -26.56 -4.19 -10.80
CA GLN A 64 -26.50 -2.80 -11.30
C GLN A 64 -27.80 -2.03 -10.99
N LYS A 65 -28.96 -2.69 -11.05
CA LYS A 65 -30.26 -2.11 -10.68
C LYS A 65 -30.28 -1.57 -9.25
N THR A 66 -29.57 -2.22 -8.34
CA THR A 66 -29.44 -1.79 -6.94
C THR A 66 -28.65 -0.50 -6.85
N ILE A 67 -27.60 -0.34 -7.65
CA ILE A 67 -26.81 0.90 -7.72
C ILE A 67 -27.67 2.05 -8.26
N TYR A 68 -28.44 1.83 -9.33
CA TYR A 68 -29.39 2.84 -9.83
C TYR A 68 -30.42 3.25 -8.78
N ASN A 69 -30.95 2.29 -8.02
CA ASN A 69 -31.87 2.57 -6.92
C ASN A 69 -31.20 3.45 -5.86
N TRP A 70 -29.97 3.13 -5.44
CA TRP A 70 -29.24 3.93 -4.46
C TRP A 70 -28.91 5.33 -4.95
N VAL A 71 -28.58 5.49 -6.24
CA VAL A 71 -28.41 6.79 -6.88
C VAL A 71 -29.70 7.59 -6.82
N SER A 72 -30.85 6.98 -7.14
CA SER A 72 -32.16 7.65 -7.06
C SER A 72 -32.58 8.00 -5.63
N LEU A 73 -32.17 7.19 -4.65
CA LEU A 73 -32.42 7.42 -3.22
C LEU A 73 -31.41 8.39 -2.58
N GLY A 74 -30.39 8.84 -3.31
CA GLY A 74 -29.33 9.69 -2.79
C GLY A 74 -28.43 9.02 -1.74
N LYS A 75 -28.40 7.68 -1.69
CA LYS A 75 -27.59 6.91 -0.72
C LYS A 75 -26.12 6.83 -1.09
N ILE A 76 -25.81 6.98 -2.38
CA ILE A 76 -24.45 6.92 -2.90
C ILE A 76 -24.14 8.24 -3.65
N PRO A 77 -23.06 8.94 -3.28
CA PRO A 77 -22.58 10.10 -4.03
C PRO A 77 -22.14 9.67 -5.43
N TYR A 78 -22.49 10.48 -6.43
CA TYR A 78 -22.14 10.23 -7.82
C TYR A 78 -21.79 11.53 -8.54
N LEU A 79 -20.90 11.42 -9.52
CA LEU A 79 -20.55 12.47 -10.46
C LEU A 79 -21.13 12.12 -11.83
N LYS A 80 -21.86 13.05 -12.45
CA LYS A 80 -22.35 12.88 -13.82
C LYS A 80 -21.39 13.58 -14.79
N ALA A 81 -20.66 12.80 -15.59
CA ALA A 81 -19.75 13.33 -16.61
C ALA A 81 -20.02 12.64 -17.95
N ASN A 82 -20.10 13.41 -19.04
CA ASN A 82 -20.27 12.89 -20.41
C ASN A 82 -21.41 11.87 -20.58
N GLY A 83 -22.52 12.03 -19.83
CA GLY A 83 -23.66 11.12 -19.87
C GLY A 83 -23.50 9.81 -19.08
N ARG A 84 -22.38 9.62 -18.37
CA ARG A 84 -22.14 8.45 -17.50
C ARG A 84 -22.16 8.86 -16.02
N LEU A 85 -22.52 7.91 -15.16
CA LEU A 85 -22.37 8.03 -13.72
C LEU A 85 -21.00 7.49 -13.33
N LEU A 86 -20.27 8.30 -12.58
CA LEU A 86 -18.95 8.03 -12.06
C LEU A 86 -19.00 8.10 -10.53
N PHE A 87 -18.31 7.18 -9.87
CA PHE A 87 -18.30 7.04 -8.42
C PHE A 87 -16.88 7.12 -7.89
N LEU A 88 -16.65 7.82 -6.79
CA LEU A 88 -15.34 7.86 -6.18
C LEU A 88 -15.08 6.54 -5.46
N ARG A 89 -13.99 5.86 -5.82
CA ARG A 89 -13.58 4.62 -5.17
C ARG A 89 -13.50 4.73 -3.64
N ALA A 90 -12.94 5.83 -3.12
CA ALA A 90 -12.82 6.05 -1.69
C ALA A 90 -14.18 6.05 -0.96
N GLU A 91 -15.20 6.66 -1.56
CA GLU A 91 -16.55 6.71 -0.97
C GLU A 91 -17.22 5.33 -1.01
N VAL A 92 -17.02 4.57 -2.10
CA VAL A 92 -17.56 3.21 -2.23
C VAL A 92 -16.89 2.24 -1.24
N ASP A 93 -15.58 2.36 -1.05
CA ASP A 93 -14.84 1.57 -0.07
C ASP A 93 -15.27 1.93 1.38
N GLU A 94 -15.55 3.20 1.67
CA GLU A 94 -16.10 3.61 2.97
C GLU A 94 -17.49 3.00 3.21
N MET A 95 -18.35 2.96 2.19
CA MET A 95 -19.65 2.28 2.29
C MET A 95 -19.50 0.78 2.56
N LEU A 96 -18.47 0.13 2.00
CA LEU A 96 -18.20 -1.28 2.26
C LEU A 96 -17.78 -1.49 3.72
N ARG A 97 -16.90 -0.65 4.26
CA ARG A 97 -16.49 -0.70 5.69
C ARG A 97 -17.69 -0.50 6.63
N ARG A 98 -18.57 0.46 6.33
CA ARG A 98 -19.80 0.69 7.13
C ARG A 98 -20.78 -0.48 7.08
N ARG A 99 -20.72 -1.33 6.06
CA ARG A 99 -21.58 -2.51 5.93
C ARG A 99 -21.10 -3.68 6.79
N GLU A 100 -19.82 -3.74 7.15
CA GLU A 100 -19.30 -4.76 8.09
C GLU A 100 -19.77 -4.52 9.54
N GLU A 101 -20.32 -3.34 9.82
CA GLU A 101 -20.85 -2.96 11.16
C GLU A 101 -22.37 -3.19 11.31
N TRP A 102 -23.05 -3.73 10.29
CA TRP A 102 -24.51 -4.00 10.27
C TRP A 102 -24.80 -5.49 10.17
#